data_AF-D6LEN6-F1
#
_entry.id   AF-D6LEN6-F1
#
_cell.length_a   1.000
_cell.length_b   1.000
_cell.length_c   1.000
_cell.angle_alpha   90.00
_cell.angle_beta   90.00
_cell.angle_gamma   90.00
#
_symmetry.space_group_name_H-M   'P 1'
#
loop_
_entity.id
_entity.type
_entity.pdbx_description
1 polymer ?
#
loop_
_entity_poly.entity_id
_entity_poly.type
_entity_poly.pdbx_seq_one_letter_code
_entity_poly.pdbx_strand_id
1 'polypeptide(L)' 'MLNIKINKDGVFFEQNGEVVRIEDKTVDELTKNLVSYICARDNVNFKIYGNILAVEEDKK' A
#
# COMPACT_ATOMS: atom_id res chain seq x y z
N MET A 1 -3.15 4.31 15.51
CA MET A 1 -1.96 3.62 14.98
C MET A 1 -2.46 2.45 14.14
N LEU A 2 -2.15 2.40 12.85
CA LEU A 2 -2.57 1.29 11.99
C LEU A 2 -1.78 0.05 12.41
N ASN A 3 -2.46 -1.02 12.79
CA ASN A 3 -1.81 -2.29 13.13
C ASN A 3 -2.17 -3.34 12.08
N ILE A 4 -1.14 -3.91 11.45
CA ILE A 4 -1.32 -4.93 10.41
C ILE A 4 -1.00 -6.28 11.03
N LYS A 5 -1.97 -7.20 11.00
CA LYS A 5 -1.80 -8.57 11.48
C LYS A 5 -1.87 -9.53 10.29
N ILE A 6 -0.94 -10.47 10.24
CA ILE A 6 -0.85 -11.49 9.18
C ILE A 6 -0.88 -12.86 9.84
N ASN A 7 -1.76 -13.73 9.37
CA ASN A 7 -1.83 -15.12 9.81
C ASN A 7 -2.30 -16.03 8.64
N LYS A 8 -2.51 -17.32 8.92
CA LYS A 8 -2.96 -18.31 7.93
C LYS A 8 -4.30 -17.97 7.26
N ASP A 9 -5.13 -17.16 7.91
CA ASP A 9 -6.47 -16.79 7.47
C ASP A 9 -6.48 -15.46 6.68
N GLY A 10 -5.33 -14.79 6.57
CA GLY A 10 -5.13 -13.62 5.69
C GLY A 10 -4.48 -12.42 6.36
N VAL A 11 -4.71 -11.24 5.77
CA VAL A 11 -4.19 -9.95 6.24
C VAL A 11 -5.32 -9.13 6.85
N PHE A 12 -5.07 -8.55 8.02
CA PHE A 12 -6.04 -7.81 8.79
C PHE A 12 -5.50 -6.43 9.15
N PHE A 13 -6.33 -5.40 8.97
CA PHE A 13 -6.09 -4.08 9.51
C PHE A 13 -6.88 -3.89 10.80
N GLU A 14 -6.18 -3.46 11.84
CA GLU A 14 -6.80 -2.96 13.05
C GLU A 14 -6.62 -1.45 13.14
N GLN A 15 -7.74 -0.74 13.18
CA GLN A 15 -7.79 0.70 13.36
C GLN A 15 -8.90 1.06 14.35
N ASN A 16 -8.55 1.81 15.39
CA ASN A 16 -9.50 2.25 16.43
C ASN A 16 -10.29 1.10 17.09
N GLY A 17 -9.69 -0.09 17.18
CA GLY A 17 -10.31 -1.29 17.75
C GLY A 17 -11.20 -2.08 16.79
N GLU A 18 -11.41 -1.60 15.56
CA GLU A 18 -12.09 -2.35 14.51
C GLU A 18 -11.06 -3.18 13.72
N VAL A 19 -11.39 -4.46 13.51
CA VAL A 19 -10.54 -5.40 12.75
C VAL A 19 -11.24 -5.73 11.43
N VAL A 20 -10.61 -5.36 10.32
CA VAL A 20 -11.11 -5.61 8.96
C VAL A 20 -10.15 -6.56 8.25
N ARG A 21 -10.67 -7.66 7.71
CA ARG A 21 -9.92 -8.57 6.82
C ARG A 21 -9.84 -7.96 5.43
N ILE A 22 -8.65 -7.93 4.85
CA ILE A 22 -8.45 -7.51 3.47
C ILE A 22 -8.74 -8.69 2.55
N GLU A 23 -9.45 -8.45 1.45
CA GLU A 23 -9.67 -9.47 0.42
C GLU A 23 -8.35 -9.91 -0.22
N ASP A 24 -8.22 -11.22 -0.46
CA ASP A 24 -6.99 -11.82 -0.98
C ASP A 24 -6.56 -11.21 -2.32
N LYS A 25 -7.53 -10.85 -3.19
CA LYS A 25 -7.25 -10.16 -4.46
C LYS A 25 -6.59 -8.79 -4.24
N THR A 26 -7.04 -8.02 -3.25
CA THR A 26 -6.46 -6.73 -2.91
C THR A 26 -5.05 -6.91 -2.36
N VAL A 27 -4.80 -7.96 -1.56
CA VAL A 27 -3.47 -8.31 -1.08
C VAL A 27 -2.53 -8.66 -2.24
N ASP A 28 -2.99 -9.42 -3.22
CA ASP A 28 -2.21 -9.78 -4.41
C ASP A 28 -1.84 -8.55 -5.25
N GLU A 29 -2.79 -7.65 -5.49
CA GLU A 29 -2.56 -6.40 -6.22
C GLU A 29 -1.57 -5.49 -5.48
N LEU A 30 -1.74 -5.34 -4.16
CA LEU A 30 -0.82 -4.57 -3.32
C LEU A 30 0.59 -5.16 -3.39
N THR A 31 0.72 -6.49 -3.33
CA THR A 31 2.00 -7.19 -3.41
C THR A 31 2.69 -6.94 -4.74
N LYS A 32 1.95 -7.04 -5.86
CA LYS A 32 2.49 -6.72 -7.21
C LYS A 32 3.01 -5.29 -7.30
N ASN A 33 2.24 -4.33 -6.78
CA ASN A 33 2.64 -2.92 -6.76
C ASN A 33 3.88 -2.70 -5.88
N LEU A 34 3.95 -3.35 -4.71
CA LEU A 34 5.09 -3.25 -3.80
C LEU A 34 6.35 -3.86 -4.40
N VAL A 35 6.25 -5.04 -5.02
CA VAL A 35 7.38 -5.68 -5.72
C VAL A 35 7.85 -4.79 -6.88
N SER A 36 6.93 -4.27 -7.69
CA SER A 36 7.25 -3.32 -8.76
C SER A 36 7.99 -2.09 -8.22
N TYR A 37 7.49 -1.51 -7.13
CA TYR A 37 8.14 -0.39 -6.44
C TYR A 37 9.54 -0.76 -5.96
N ILE A 38 9.73 -1.89 -5.27
CA ILE A 38 11.06 -2.31 -4.77
C ILE A 38 12.04 -2.50 -5.93
N CYS A 39 11.63 -3.20 -6.99
CA CYS A 39 12.47 -3.47 -8.16
C CYS A 39 12.86 -2.18 -8.91
N ALA A 40 11.99 -1.17 -8.90
CA ALA A 40 12.19 0.08 -9.60
C ALA A 40 12.62 1.24 -8.70
N ARG A 41 12.74 1.02 -7.38
CA ARG A 41 13.01 2.05 -6.37
C ARG A 41 14.24 2.89 -6.69
N ASP A 42 15.28 2.22 -7.19
CA ASP A 42 16.57 2.84 -7.48
C ASP A 42 16.67 3.31 -8.94
N ASN A 43 15.62 3.09 -9.75
CA ASN A 43 15.51 3.58 -11.12
C ASN A 43 14.75 4.93 -11.12
N VAL A 44 15.51 6.02 -11.24
CA VAL A 44 15.01 7.41 -11.17
C VAL A 44 13.89 7.70 -12.18
N ASN A 45 13.82 6.96 -13.29
CA ASN A 45 12.79 7.11 -14.34
C ASN A 45 11.45 6.43 -14.00
N PHE A 46 11.42 5.53 -13.02
CA PHE A 46 10.22 4.81 -12.57
C PHE A 46 9.74 5.34 -11.20
N LYS A 47 9.63 6.67 -11.06
CA LYS A 47 8.88 7.29 -9.94
C LYS A 47 7.37 7.19 -10.16
N ILE A 48 6.88 5.99 -10.43
CA ILE A 48 5.45 5.71 -10.28
C ILE A 48 5.22 5.62 -8.77
N TYR A 49 4.12 6.19 -8.25
CA TYR A 49 3.71 6.19 -6.84
C TYR A 49 4.12 7.37 -5.95
N GLY A 50 4.96 8.32 -6.41
CA GLY A 50 5.11 9.60 -5.71
C GLY A 50 3.83 10.46 -5.70
N ASN A 51 2.95 10.24 -6.69
CA ASN A 51 1.74 11.03 -6.89
C ASN A 51 0.46 10.47 -6.25
N ILE A 52 0.52 9.36 -5.51
CA ILE A 52 -0.67 8.85 -4.80
C ILE A 52 -1.02 9.72 -3.58
N LEU A 53 -0.05 10.47 -3.03
CA LEU A 53 -0.24 11.40 -1.92
C LEU A 53 -0.07 12.88 -2.29
N ALA A 54 0.33 13.18 -3.54
CA ALA A 54 0.41 14.56 -4.04
C ALA A 54 -0.95 14.99 -4.60
N VAL A 55 -1.99 14.95 -3.75
CA VAL A 55 -3.19 15.73 -3.97
C VAL A 55 -2.98 17.04 -3.21
N GLU A 56 -2.95 18.12 -3.99
CA GLU A 56 -2.93 19.54 -3.61
C GLU A 56 -1.60 20.15 -3.14
N GLU A 57 -0.84 20.66 -4.10
CA GLU A 57 -0.46 22.09 -4.07
C GLU A 57 -0.53 22.66 -5.50
N ASP A 58 -1.76 22.83 -6.00
CA ASP A 58 -2.02 23.95 -6.90
C ASP A 58 -2.05 25.21 -6.02
N LYS A 59 -1.04 26.07 -6.15
CA LYS A 59 -1.14 27.54 -5.96
C LYS A 59 0.17 28.25 -6.30
N LYS A 60 0.34 28.56 -7.59
CA LYS A 60 0.50 29.91 -8.17
C LYS A 60 1.37 29.91 -9.42
#